data_AF-A0A0W7W887-F1
#
_entry.id   AF-A0A0W7W887-F1
#
_cell.length_a   1.000
_cell.length_b   1.000
_cell.length_c   1.000
_cell.angle_alpha   90.00
_cell.angle_beta   90.00
_cell.angle_gamma   90.00
#
_symmetry.space_group_name_H-M   'P 1'
#
loop_
_entity.id
_entity.type
_entity.pdbx_description
1 polymer ?
#
loop_
_entity_poly.entity_id
_entity_poly.type
_entity_poly.pdbx_seq_one_letter_code
_entity_poly.pdbx_strand_id
1 'polypeptide(L)'
;MSVTDRTEPTLEARATDGARVLFGVGGLIAIVLGLFVIFAPKTSAGVTLTLVAALIGAYAIVTGIVYVGTAIFSRGVGGWSRVGHILLGLLYVAGGVIIMSNLVFAGVVTALMFSIMVGILWLFEGVLAFATASKSESKVWSIIYGIISVLAGIALLFSPLMGAVTLWWLLGISMVVLGVVQVVRAFRVGK
;
A
#
# COMPACT_ATOMS: atom_id res chain seq x y z
N MET A 1 -19.18 13.71 55.78
CA MET A 1 -17.87 13.08 55.54
C MET A 1 -17.87 12.64 54.09
N SER A 2 -17.03 13.30 53.27
CA SER A 2 -17.03 13.27 51.81
C SER A 2 -16.44 11.98 51.26
N VAL A 3 -17.27 11.16 50.61
CA VAL A 3 -16.79 10.08 49.75
C VAL A 3 -16.66 10.66 48.35
N THR A 4 -15.42 10.69 47.88
CA THR A 4 -14.97 11.12 46.56
C THR A 4 -15.74 10.40 45.45
N ASP A 5 -16.63 11.11 44.76
CA ASP A 5 -17.16 10.73 43.47
C ASP A 5 -16.02 10.86 42.44
N ARG A 6 -15.26 9.78 42.23
CA ARG A 6 -14.29 9.74 41.13
C ARG A 6 -15.10 9.57 39.86
N THR A 7 -15.33 10.68 39.17
CA THR A 7 -15.92 10.73 37.84
C THR A 7 -14.98 10.04 36.85
N GLU A 8 -15.03 8.71 36.77
CA GLU A 8 -14.35 8.00 35.70
C GLU A 8 -15.00 8.42 34.37
N PRO A 9 -14.19 8.82 33.36
CA PRO A 9 -14.75 9.17 32.07
C PRO A 9 -15.49 7.97 31.50
N THR A 10 -16.72 8.19 31.05
CA THR A 10 -17.57 7.16 30.43
C THR A 10 -16.85 6.51 29.26
N LEU A 11 -17.22 5.27 28.91
CA LEU A 11 -16.64 4.57 27.76
C LEU A 11 -16.76 5.39 26.47
N GLU A 12 -17.85 6.14 26.30
CA GLU A 12 -18.09 7.06 25.20
C GLU A 12 -17.11 8.26 25.21
N ALA A 13 -16.85 8.84 26.38
CA ALA A 13 -15.85 9.90 26.51
C ALA A 13 -14.44 9.40 26.18
N ARG A 14 -14.06 8.21 26.66
CA ARG A 14 -12.77 7.59 26.32
C ARG A 14 -12.66 7.26 24.82
N ALA A 15 -13.74 6.78 24.20
CA ALA A 15 -13.78 6.46 22.77
C ALA A 15 -13.66 7.71 21.89
N THR A 16 -14.37 8.79 22.25
CA THR A 16 -14.29 10.07 21.53
C THR A 16 -12.92 10.71 21.66
N ASP A 17 -12.33 10.73 22.85
CA ASP A 17 -10.96 11.24 23.05
C ASP A 17 -9.92 10.39 22.32
N GLY A 18 -10.05 9.07 22.37
CA GLY A 18 -9.21 8.16 21.59
C GLY A 18 -9.29 8.41 20.09
N ALA A 19 -10.50 8.60 19.56
CA ALA A 19 -10.71 8.93 18.15
C ALA A 19 -10.13 10.30 17.78
N ARG A 20 -10.27 11.31 18.63
CA ARG A 20 -9.66 12.65 18.44
C ARG A 20 -8.15 12.55 18.33
N VAL A 21 -7.51 11.83 19.25
CA VAL A 21 -6.05 11.63 19.25
C VAL A 21 -5.61 10.86 18.01
N LEU A 22 -6.30 9.77 17.66
CA LEU A 22 -5.97 8.95 16.50
C LEU A 22 -6.03 9.77 15.20
N PHE A 23 -7.12 10.52 14.98
CA PHE A 23 -7.27 11.34 13.78
C PHE A 23 -6.36 12.57 13.78
N GLY A 24 -6.13 13.20 14.93
CA GLY A 24 -5.31 14.40 15.05
C GLY A 24 -3.83 14.09 14.82
N VAL A 25 -3.28 13.13 15.59
CA VAL A 25 -1.87 12.73 15.50
C VAL A 25 -1.61 11.99 14.20
N GLY A 26 -2.47 11.02 13.85
CA GLY A 26 -2.35 10.28 12.59
C GLY A 26 -2.40 11.19 11.36
N GLY A 27 -3.33 12.15 11.37
CA GLY A 27 -3.46 13.14 10.29
C GLY A 27 -2.24 14.05 10.18
N LEU A 28 -1.69 14.52 11.29
CA LEU A 28 -0.49 15.36 11.29
C LEU A 28 0.74 14.59 10.77
N ILE A 29 0.92 13.34 11.21
CA ILE A 29 1.99 12.46 10.72
C ILE A 29 1.85 12.25 9.20
N ALA A 30 0.63 11.98 8.72
CA ALA A 30 0.36 11.78 7.30
C ALA A 30 0.70 13.04 6.47
N ILE A 31 0.39 14.23 6.98
CA ILE A 31 0.76 15.50 6.31
C ILE A 31 2.28 15.62 6.24
N VAL A 32 3.00 15.46 7.36
CA VAL A 32 4.46 15.61 7.40
C VAL A 32 5.14 14.62 6.44
N LEU A 33 4.72 13.36 6.47
CA LEU A 33 5.25 12.34 5.56
C LEU A 33 4.88 12.62 4.10
N GLY A 34 3.65 13.06 3.82
CA GLY A 34 3.21 13.42 2.48
C GLY A 34 4.01 14.60 1.92
N LEU A 35 4.29 15.62 2.73
CA LEU A 35 5.16 16.73 2.35
C LEU A 35 6.60 16.26 2.10
N PHE A 36 7.13 15.35 2.92
CA PHE A 36 8.45 14.75 2.67
C PHE A 36 8.51 14.02 1.32
N VAL A 37 7.47 13.27 0.97
CA VAL A 37 7.34 12.58 -0.33
C VAL A 37 7.33 13.57 -1.50
N ILE A 38 6.59 14.67 -1.37
CA ILE A 38 6.41 15.71 -2.40
C ILE A 38 7.69 16.55 -2.56
N PHE A 39 8.29 17.02 -1.48
CA PHE A 39 9.41 17.98 -1.56
C PHE A 39 10.79 17.31 -1.60
N ALA A 40 10.91 16.03 -1.22
CA ALA A 40 12.14 15.26 -1.29
C ALA A 40 11.97 13.91 -2.02
N PRO A 41 11.40 13.88 -3.24
CA PRO A 41 10.95 12.65 -3.90
C PRO A 41 12.10 11.66 -4.17
N LYS A 42 13.29 12.17 -4.53
CA LYS A 42 14.47 11.32 -4.80
C LYS A 42 14.90 10.55 -3.54
N THR A 43 14.98 11.24 -2.40
CA THR A 43 15.39 10.65 -1.12
C THR A 43 14.30 9.73 -0.59
N SER A 44 13.05 10.18 -0.56
CA SER A 44 11.93 9.40 -0.03
C SER A 44 11.70 8.12 -0.83
N ALA A 45 11.77 8.20 -2.17
CA ALA A 45 11.59 7.03 -3.02
C ALA A 45 12.76 6.05 -2.88
N GLY A 46 14.01 6.52 -2.87
CA GLY A 46 15.17 5.66 -2.71
C GLY A 46 15.15 4.86 -1.41
N VAL A 47 14.82 5.52 -0.29
CA VAL A 47 14.69 4.84 1.02
C VAL A 47 13.53 3.85 1.00
N THR A 48 12.37 4.24 0.50
CA THR A 48 11.19 3.36 0.51
C THR A 48 11.38 2.13 -0.37
N LEU A 49 11.90 2.31 -1.58
CA LEU A 49 12.10 1.21 -2.52
C LEU A 49 13.12 0.19 -2.02
N THR A 50 14.21 0.66 -1.38
CA THR A 50 15.21 -0.23 -0.79
C THR A 50 14.68 -0.99 0.42
N LEU A 51 13.90 -0.32 1.28
CA LEU A 51 13.24 -0.98 2.42
C LEU A 51 12.22 -2.02 1.96
N VAL A 52 11.36 -1.69 0.99
CA VAL A 52 10.39 -2.63 0.43
C VAL A 52 11.08 -3.83 -0.21
N ALA A 53 12.13 -3.60 -1.01
CA ALA A 53 12.91 -4.68 -1.60
C ALA A 53 13.53 -5.58 -0.53
N ALA A 54 14.09 -5.01 0.54
CA ALA A 54 14.67 -5.78 1.64
C ALA A 54 13.62 -6.63 2.35
N LEU A 55 12.42 -6.08 2.61
CA LEU A 55 11.32 -6.83 3.22
C LEU A 55 10.87 -7.98 2.32
N ILE A 56 10.72 -7.75 1.01
CA ILE A 56 10.35 -8.80 0.04
C ILE A 56 11.41 -9.89 -0.01
N GLY A 57 12.69 -9.53 -0.09
CA GLY A 57 13.79 -10.49 -0.11
C GLY A 57 13.87 -11.32 1.17
N ALA A 58 13.69 -10.70 2.33
CA ALA A 58 13.73 -11.38 3.62
C ALA A 58 12.55 -12.34 3.75
N TYR A 59 11.34 -11.88 3.39
CA TYR A 59 10.15 -12.70 3.34
C TYR A 59 10.33 -13.91 2.40
N ALA A 60 10.90 -13.69 1.22
CA ALA A 60 11.14 -14.75 0.25
C ALA A 60 12.10 -15.81 0.79
N ILE A 61 13.22 -15.40 1.42
CA ILE A 61 14.18 -16.35 2.03
C ILE A 61 13.51 -17.16 3.14
N VAL A 62 12.81 -16.50 4.08
CA VAL A 62 12.15 -17.18 5.20
C VAL A 62 11.09 -18.16 4.68
N THR A 63 10.26 -17.73 3.75
CA THR A 63 9.23 -18.58 3.12
C THR A 63 9.85 -19.78 2.41
N GLY A 64 10.97 -19.56 1.69
CA GLY A 64 11.69 -20.62 1.02
C GLY A 64 12.23 -21.68 1.98
N ILE A 65 12.82 -21.25 3.09
CA ILE A 65 13.28 -22.14 4.17
C ILE A 65 12.11 -22.92 4.77
N VAL A 66 10.98 -22.26 5.02
CA VAL A 66 9.77 -22.90 5.55
C VAL A 66 9.23 -23.97 4.59
N TYR A 67 9.23 -23.71 3.29
CA TYR A 67 8.78 -24.70 2.30
C TYR A 67 9.71 -25.91 2.22
N VAL A 68 11.03 -25.71 2.20
CA VAL A 68 11.99 -26.82 2.25
C VAL A 68 11.84 -27.61 3.55
N GLY A 69 11.72 -26.92 4.69
CA GLY A 69 11.50 -27.56 5.99
C GLY A 69 10.21 -28.38 6.03
N THR A 70 9.11 -27.85 5.50
CA THR A 70 7.83 -28.57 5.40
C THR A 70 7.99 -29.83 4.55
N ALA A 71 8.72 -29.74 3.45
CA ALA A 71 9.00 -30.87 2.59
C ALA A 71 9.91 -31.93 3.22
N ILE A 72 10.74 -31.58 4.21
CA ILE A 72 11.63 -32.54 4.89
C ILE A 72 10.90 -33.17 6.08
N PHE A 73 10.33 -32.34 6.96
CA PHE A 73 9.87 -32.76 8.29
C PHE A 73 8.43 -33.27 8.34
N SER A 74 7.57 -32.88 7.39
CA SER A 74 6.16 -33.30 7.44
C SER A 74 5.96 -34.70 6.85
N ARG A 75 5.44 -35.62 7.68
CA ARG A 75 5.23 -37.04 7.34
C ARG A 75 3.93 -37.31 6.57
N GLY A 76 3.01 -36.35 6.54
CA GLY A 76 1.70 -36.47 5.86
C GLY A 76 1.67 -35.92 4.43
N VAL A 77 2.79 -35.39 3.92
CA VAL A 77 2.86 -34.76 2.59
C VAL A 77 3.14 -35.82 1.52
N GLY A 78 2.22 -35.97 0.56
CA GLY A 78 2.39 -36.88 -0.56
C GLY A 78 3.61 -36.53 -1.44
N GLY A 79 4.14 -37.51 -2.17
CA GLY A 79 5.39 -37.38 -2.94
C GLY A 79 5.42 -36.18 -3.90
N TRP A 80 4.34 -35.96 -4.67
CA TRP A 80 4.26 -34.83 -5.61
C TRP A 80 4.26 -33.47 -4.91
N SER A 81 3.51 -33.35 -3.80
CA SER A 81 3.48 -32.13 -3.00
C SER A 81 4.83 -31.85 -2.35
N ARG A 82 5.56 -32.90 -1.93
CA ARG A 82 6.92 -32.74 -1.38
C ARG A 82 7.88 -32.13 -2.40
N VAL A 83 7.88 -32.65 -3.63
CA VAL A 83 8.70 -32.11 -4.72
C VAL A 83 8.34 -30.65 -4.99
N GLY A 84 7.05 -30.32 -5.07
CA GLY A 84 6.58 -28.95 -5.25
C GLY A 84 7.12 -27.99 -4.17
N HIS A 85 7.05 -28.38 -2.90
CA HIS A 85 7.57 -27.59 -1.79
C HIS A 85 9.10 -27.41 -1.84
N ILE A 86 9.86 -28.44 -2.23
CA ILE A 86 11.33 -28.31 -2.39
C ILE A 86 11.65 -27.32 -3.52
N LEU A 87 11.07 -27.52 -4.70
CA LEU A 87 11.35 -26.68 -5.87
C LEU A 87 10.94 -25.23 -5.62
N LEU A 88 9.73 -25.02 -5.10
CA LEU A 88 9.23 -23.68 -4.78
C LEU A 88 10.07 -23.05 -3.66
N GLY A 89 10.45 -23.83 -2.65
CA GLY A 89 11.30 -23.36 -1.56
C GLY A 89 12.67 -22.89 -2.04
N LEU A 90 13.33 -23.67 -2.89
CA LEU A 90 14.61 -23.29 -3.51
C LEU A 90 14.47 -22.05 -4.39
N LEU A 91 13.40 -21.94 -5.17
CA LEU A 91 13.11 -20.77 -5.98
C LEU A 91 12.95 -19.51 -5.13
N TYR A 92 12.21 -19.61 -4.02
CA TYR A 92 12.01 -18.50 -3.07
C TYR A 92 13.32 -18.08 -2.40
N VAL A 93 14.16 -19.02 -1.96
CA VAL A 93 15.48 -18.72 -1.38
C VAL A 93 16.35 -18.04 -2.42
N ALA A 94 16.47 -18.62 -3.62
CA ALA A 94 17.30 -18.04 -4.69
C ALA A 94 16.83 -16.64 -5.08
N GLY A 95 15.52 -16.45 -5.28
CA GLY A 95 14.93 -15.15 -5.59
C GLY A 95 15.17 -14.12 -4.48
N GLY A 96 15.00 -14.51 -3.22
CA GLY A 96 15.27 -13.63 -2.09
C GLY A 96 16.75 -13.25 -1.95
N VAL A 97 17.69 -14.18 -2.19
CA VAL A 97 19.13 -13.88 -2.23
C VAL A 97 19.46 -12.93 -3.38
N ILE A 98 18.89 -13.13 -4.57
CA ILE A 98 19.06 -12.22 -5.72
C ILE A 98 18.57 -10.81 -5.36
N ILE A 99 17.39 -10.68 -4.75
CA ILE A 99 16.87 -9.38 -4.29
C ILE A 99 17.85 -8.73 -3.29
N MET A 100 18.32 -9.49 -2.31
CA MET A 100 19.24 -9.00 -1.28
C MET A 100 20.60 -8.55 -1.84
N SER A 101 21.04 -9.15 -2.96
CA SER A 101 22.31 -8.79 -3.59
C SER A 101 22.30 -7.38 -4.20
N ASN A 102 21.14 -6.85 -4.58
CA ASN A 102 21.00 -5.49 -5.11
C ASN A 102 19.61 -4.91 -4.81
N LEU A 103 19.46 -4.36 -3.61
CA LEU A 103 18.22 -3.78 -3.13
C LEU A 103 17.75 -2.57 -3.95
N VAL A 104 18.69 -1.80 -4.51
CA VAL A 104 18.35 -0.63 -5.34
C VAL A 104 17.68 -1.09 -6.63
N PHE A 105 18.31 -2.02 -7.35
CA PHE A 105 17.75 -2.56 -8.58
C PHE A 105 16.43 -3.30 -8.32
N ALA A 106 16.37 -4.14 -7.28
CA ALA A 106 15.14 -4.84 -6.90
C ALA A 106 14.01 -3.86 -6.53
N GLY A 107 14.33 -2.76 -5.86
CA GLY A 107 13.38 -1.68 -5.56
C GLY A 107 12.84 -1.01 -6.82
N VAL A 108 13.70 -0.74 -7.81
CA VAL A 108 13.27 -0.21 -9.12
C VAL A 108 12.35 -1.20 -9.83
N VAL A 109 12.74 -2.48 -9.93
CA VAL A 109 11.90 -3.53 -10.54
C VAL A 109 10.54 -3.61 -9.85
N THR A 110 10.52 -3.54 -8.50
CA THR A 110 9.29 -3.51 -7.72
C THR A 110 8.42 -2.31 -8.10
N ALA A 111 8.99 -1.11 -8.17
CA ALA A 111 8.28 0.10 -8.56
C ALA A 111 7.65 -0.01 -9.97
N LEU A 112 8.40 -0.55 -10.93
CA LEU A 112 7.92 -0.77 -12.30
C LEU A 112 6.77 -1.78 -12.32
N MET A 113 6.88 -2.86 -11.55
CA MET A 113 5.82 -3.87 -11.42
C MET A 113 4.53 -3.25 -10.86
N PHE A 114 4.63 -2.42 -9.80
CA PHE A 114 3.48 -1.71 -9.25
C PHE A 114 2.89 -0.71 -10.25
N SER A 115 3.73 0.03 -11.00
CA SER A 115 3.25 0.94 -12.04
C SER A 115 2.43 0.22 -13.10
N ILE A 116 2.92 -0.91 -13.60
CA ILE A 116 2.21 -1.72 -14.59
C ILE A 116 0.89 -2.24 -13.99
N MET A 117 0.93 -2.79 -12.78
CA MET A 117 -0.25 -3.33 -12.12
C MET A 117 -1.33 -2.28 -11.90
N VAL A 118 -0.97 -1.09 -11.40
CA VAL A 118 -1.90 0.02 -11.23
C VAL A 118 -2.40 0.54 -12.58
N GLY A 119 -1.54 0.58 -13.60
CA GLY A 119 -1.94 0.93 -14.95
C GLY A 119 -3.03 0.01 -15.50
N ILE A 120 -2.89 -1.30 -15.27
CA ILE A 120 -3.92 -2.30 -15.61
C ILE A 120 -5.21 -2.04 -14.82
N LEU A 121 -5.11 -1.78 -13.51
CA LEU A 121 -6.29 -1.49 -12.67
C LEU A 121 -7.05 -0.25 -13.17
N TRP A 122 -6.36 0.84 -13.46
CA TRP A 122 -6.99 2.07 -13.99
C TRP A 122 -7.59 1.88 -15.38
N LEU A 123 -7.00 1.02 -16.22
CA LEU A 123 -7.66 0.62 -17.47
C LEU A 123 -8.99 -0.07 -17.19
N PHE A 124 -9.01 -1.05 -16.28
CA PHE A 124 -10.23 -1.76 -15.91
C PHE A 124 -11.26 -0.81 -15.30
N GLU A 125 -10.87 0.05 -14.36
CA GLU A 125 -11.75 1.06 -13.77
C GLU A 125 -12.34 2.00 -14.83
N GLY A 126 -11.54 2.39 -15.82
CA GLY A 126 -12.01 3.24 -16.91
C GLY A 126 -13.05 2.54 -17.80
N VAL A 127 -12.80 1.28 -18.15
CA VAL A 127 -13.77 0.45 -18.90
C VAL A 127 -15.05 0.24 -18.09
N LEU A 128 -14.93 -0.05 -16.79
CA LEU A 128 -16.07 -0.21 -15.90
C LEU A 128 -16.89 1.08 -15.78
N ALA A 129 -16.23 2.23 -15.67
CA ALA A 129 -16.91 3.53 -15.60
C ALA A 129 -17.77 3.80 -16.83
N PHE A 130 -17.31 3.42 -18.02
CA PHE A 130 -18.13 3.50 -19.24
C PHE A 130 -19.28 2.49 -19.22
N ALA A 131 -19.01 1.25 -18.82
CA ALA A 131 -20.01 0.18 -18.78
C ALA A 131 -21.17 0.50 -17.82
N THR A 132 -20.90 1.22 -16.73
CA THR A 132 -21.91 1.59 -15.72
C THR A 132 -22.41 3.02 -15.86
N ALA A 133 -21.94 3.80 -16.85
CA ALA A 133 -22.25 5.22 -16.99
C ALA A 133 -23.76 5.51 -17.10
N SER A 134 -24.54 4.61 -17.71
CA SER A 134 -25.99 4.75 -17.84
C SER A 134 -26.76 4.59 -16.52
N LYS A 135 -26.15 3.96 -15.52
CA LYS A 135 -26.71 3.71 -14.18
C LYS A 135 -26.16 4.67 -13.12
N SER A 136 -25.24 5.55 -13.51
CA SER A 136 -24.62 6.53 -12.62
C SER A 136 -25.54 7.73 -12.38
N GLU A 137 -25.54 8.27 -11.16
CA GLU A 137 -26.24 9.51 -10.81
C GLU A 137 -25.78 10.69 -11.69
N SER A 138 -24.52 10.68 -12.13
CA SER A 138 -24.00 11.64 -13.11
C SER A 138 -23.23 10.95 -14.21
N LYS A 139 -23.94 10.67 -15.31
CA LYS A 139 -23.38 10.07 -16.52
C LYS A 139 -22.17 10.83 -17.06
N VAL A 140 -22.18 12.17 -17.02
CA VAL A 140 -21.09 13.00 -17.53
C VAL A 140 -19.81 12.79 -16.72
N TRP A 141 -19.89 12.81 -15.39
CA TRP A 141 -18.72 12.58 -14.54
C TRP A 141 -18.16 11.17 -14.68
N SER A 142 -19.02 10.16 -14.83
CA SER A 142 -18.56 8.79 -15.08
C SER A 142 -17.81 8.66 -16.40
N ILE A 143 -18.25 9.34 -17.47
CA ILE A 143 -17.56 9.34 -18.75
C ILE A 143 -16.21 10.07 -18.64
N ILE A 144 -16.17 11.24 -18.01
CA ILE A 144 -14.92 12.01 -17.81
C ILE A 144 -13.89 11.17 -17.04
N TYR A 145 -14.30 10.59 -15.91
CA TYR A 145 -13.45 9.70 -15.12
C TYR A 145 -12.98 8.49 -15.94
N GLY A 146 -13.88 7.86 -16.71
CA GLY A 146 -13.53 6.75 -17.58
C GLY A 146 -12.42 7.10 -18.58
N ILE A 147 -12.51 8.26 -19.23
CA ILE A 147 -11.49 8.73 -20.18
C ILE A 147 -10.16 8.96 -19.46
N ILE A 148 -10.16 9.68 -18.35
CA ILE A 148 -8.95 9.97 -17.57
C ILE A 148 -8.29 8.67 -17.10
N SER A 149 -9.08 7.75 -16.57
CA SER A 149 -8.61 6.47 -16.04
C SER A 149 -7.98 5.61 -17.13
N VAL A 150 -8.61 5.52 -18.31
CA VAL A 150 -8.03 4.79 -19.45
C VAL A 150 -6.72 5.43 -19.90
N LEU A 151 -6.68 6.74 -20.10
CA LEU A 151 -5.46 7.43 -20.56
C LEU A 151 -4.32 7.30 -19.55
N ALA A 152 -4.62 7.44 -18.26
CA ALA A 152 -3.65 7.25 -17.19
C ALA A 152 -3.14 5.80 -17.17
N GLY A 153 -4.03 4.82 -17.30
CA GLY A 153 -3.66 3.40 -17.36
C GLY A 153 -2.75 3.07 -18.55
N ILE A 154 -3.06 3.60 -19.75
CA ILE A 154 -2.20 3.49 -20.94
C ILE A 154 -0.83 4.12 -20.65
N ALA A 155 -0.79 5.33 -20.09
CA ALA A 155 0.47 6.01 -19.80
C ALA A 155 1.36 5.21 -18.83
N LEU A 156 0.76 4.58 -17.81
CA LEU A 156 1.48 3.73 -16.84
C LEU A 156 2.02 2.43 -17.46
N LEU A 157 1.34 1.87 -18.47
CA LEU A 157 1.79 0.67 -19.17
C LEU A 157 2.94 0.94 -20.14
N PHE A 158 2.83 2.03 -20.92
CA PHE A 158 3.82 2.36 -21.95
C PHE A 158 5.00 3.16 -21.40
N SER A 159 4.84 3.81 -20.24
CA SER A 159 5.93 4.47 -19.53
C SER A 159 5.93 4.11 -18.04
N PRO A 160 6.27 2.86 -17.67
CA PRO A 160 6.22 2.41 -16.28
C PRO A 160 7.15 3.18 -15.34
N LEU A 161 8.25 3.74 -15.86
CA LEU A 161 9.14 4.58 -15.06
C LEU A 161 8.47 5.91 -14.70
N MET A 162 7.83 6.56 -15.66
CA MET A 162 7.05 7.79 -15.39
C MET A 162 5.81 7.48 -14.57
N GLY A 163 5.21 6.31 -14.77
CA GLY A 163 4.10 5.82 -13.96
C GLY A 163 4.49 5.66 -12.49
N ALA A 164 5.63 5.02 -12.20
CA ALA A 164 6.16 4.91 -10.84
C ALA A 164 6.40 6.29 -10.19
N VAL A 165 6.97 7.24 -10.92
CA VAL A 165 7.13 8.63 -10.45
C VAL A 165 5.76 9.27 -10.19
N THR A 166 4.82 9.15 -11.11
CA THR A 166 3.47 9.71 -11.00
C THR A 166 2.72 9.15 -9.80
N LEU A 167 2.78 7.84 -9.59
CA LEU A 167 2.18 7.16 -8.44
C LEU A 167 2.84 7.59 -7.14
N TRP A 168 4.15 7.86 -7.15
CA TRP A 168 4.87 8.38 -5.98
C TRP A 168 4.37 9.77 -5.57
N TRP A 169 4.18 10.66 -6.55
CA TRP A 169 3.58 11.98 -6.29
C TRP A 169 2.13 11.88 -5.84
N LEU A 170 1.34 11.02 -6.49
CA LEU A 170 -0.04 10.79 -6.12
C LEU A 170 -0.14 10.31 -4.68
N LEU A 171 0.71 9.36 -4.28
CA LEU A 171 0.81 8.89 -2.89
C LEU A 171 1.04 10.04 -1.92
N GLY A 172 2.05 10.89 -2.18
CA GLY A 172 2.36 12.03 -1.31
C GLY A 172 1.21 13.03 -1.20
N ILE A 173 0.59 13.39 -2.34
CA ILE A 173 -0.55 14.32 -2.38
C ILE A 173 -1.75 13.71 -1.64
N SER A 174 -2.05 12.44 -1.87
CA SER A 174 -3.12 11.73 -1.17
C SER A 174 -2.89 11.69 0.34
N MET A 175 -1.65 11.46 0.79
CA MET A 175 -1.31 11.51 2.22
C MET A 175 -1.56 12.88 2.83
N VAL A 176 -1.19 13.97 2.14
CA VAL A 176 -1.47 15.34 2.60
C VAL A 176 -2.98 15.58 2.66
N VAL A 177 -3.72 15.28 1.60
CA VAL A 177 -5.18 15.50 1.54
C VAL A 177 -5.91 14.71 2.62
N LEU A 178 -5.62 13.41 2.74
CA LEU A 178 -6.24 12.55 3.75
C LEU A 178 -5.82 12.96 5.16
N GLY A 179 -4.56 13.38 5.35
CA GLY A 179 -4.08 13.90 6.63
C GLY A 179 -4.83 15.16 7.06
N VAL A 180 -5.06 16.11 6.14
CA VAL A 180 -5.88 17.30 6.40
C VAL A 180 -7.30 16.90 6.77
N VAL A 181 -7.91 15.96 6.04
CA VAL A 181 -9.26 15.47 6.35
C VAL A 181 -9.32 14.85 7.76
N GLN A 182 -8.32 14.06 8.15
CA GLN A 182 -8.25 13.46 9.49
C GLN A 182 -8.11 14.53 10.58
N VAL A 183 -7.24 15.52 10.40
CA VAL A 183 -7.10 16.64 11.34
C VAL A 183 -8.42 17.40 11.50
N VAL A 184 -9.13 17.68 10.40
CA VAL A 184 -10.45 18.33 10.46
C VAL A 184 -11.47 17.48 11.20
N ARG A 185 -11.47 16.15 10.99
CA ARG A 185 -12.34 15.22 11.71
C ARG A 185 -12.04 15.20 13.20
N ALA A 186 -10.77 15.25 13.60
CA ALA A 186 -10.38 15.30 15.01
C ALA A 186 -11.05 16.46 15.76
N PHE A 187 -11.17 17.64 15.13
CA PHE A 187 -11.85 18.80 15.71
C PHE A 187 -13.38 18.74 15.70
N ARG A 188 -13.96 17.78 14.95
CA ARG A 188 -15.42 17.58 14.84
C ARG A 188 -15.93 16.44 15.71
N VAL A 189 -15.08 15.48 16.08
CA VAL A 189 -15.47 14.38 16.98
C VAL A 189 -15.96 14.95 18.32
N GLY A 190 -17.13 14.54 18.78
CA GLY A 190 -17.73 14.94 20.06
C GLY A 190 -18.30 16.37 20.10
N LYS A 191 -18.51 16.99 18.93
CA LYS A 191 -19.48 18.07 18.75
C LYS A 191 -20.77 17.47 18.20
#